data_AF-A0A382ND50-F1
#
_entry.id   AF-A0A382ND50-F1
#
_cell.length_a   1.000
_cell.length_b   1.000
_cell.length_c   1.000
_cell.angle_alpha   90.00
_cell.angle_beta   90.00
_cell.angle_gamma   90.00
#
_symmetry.space_group_name_H-M   'P 1'
#
loop_
_entity.id
_entity.type
_entity.pdbx_description
1 polymer ?
#
loop_
_entity_poly.entity_id
_entity_poly.type
_entity_poly.pdbx_seq_one_letter_code
_entity_poly.pdbx_strand_id
1 'polypeptide(L)'
;MASKEGKEKTGIRLLEDAFAQCKTESRRAVAPFVTAGDPNSEVTSAILESIYAAGATCCELGVPYSDPIADGPVIQASYTRALSAGMTLAKMFDVVAAFSRSRSMPLLAM
;
A
#
# COMPACT_ATOMS: atom_id res chain seq x y z
N MET A 1 35.21 13.84 -9.32
CA MET A 1 34.50 14.64 -8.30
C MET A 1 33.01 14.34 -8.43
N ALA A 2 32.37 13.96 -7.33
CA ALA A 2 30.96 13.58 -7.23
C ALA A 2 30.03 14.76 -7.66
N SER A 3 28.78 14.60 -8.09
CA SER A 3 27.70 13.82 -7.47
C SER A 3 26.43 13.82 -8.35
N LYS A 4 25.72 12.68 -8.33
CA LYS A 4 24.25 12.53 -8.31
C LYS A 4 23.45 13.01 -9.54
N GLU A 5 23.32 12.13 -10.53
CA GLU A 5 22.02 11.95 -11.19
C GLU A 5 21.01 11.53 -10.12
N GLY A 6 20.10 12.44 -9.76
CA GLY A 6 18.94 12.10 -8.96
C GLY A 6 18.06 11.15 -9.77
N LYS A 7 18.29 9.84 -9.62
CA LYS A 7 17.47 8.81 -10.27
C LYS A 7 16.01 9.06 -9.94
N GLU A 8 15.18 9.15 -10.97
CA GLU A 8 13.75 9.42 -10.88
C GLU A 8 13.07 8.39 -9.96
N LYS A 9 12.35 8.88 -8.95
CA LYS A 9 11.74 8.04 -7.92
C LYS A 9 10.37 7.55 -8.41
N THR A 10 10.37 6.54 -9.28
CA THR A 10 9.14 5.93 -9.81
C THR A 10 8.65 4.78 -8.92
N GLY A 11 7.35 4.47 -8.96
CA GLY A 11 6.78 3.32 -8.25
C GLY A 11 7.40 1.98 -8.69
N ILE A 12 7.66 1.84 -10.00
CA ILE A 12 8.33 0.65 -10.57
C ILE A 12 9.72 0.48 -9.95
N ARG A 13 10.49 1.57 -9.83
CA ARG A 13 11.84 1.51 -9.27
C ARG A 13 11.84 1.11 -7.79
N LEU A 14 10.90 1.65 -7.01
CA LEU A 14 10.73 1.26 -5.60
C LEU A 14 10.46 -0.25 -5.48
N LEU A 15 9.63 -0.79 -6.38
CA LEU A 15 9.32 -2.22 -6.40
C LEU A 15 10.54 -3.07 -6.78
N GLU A 16 11.28 -2.67 -7.83
CA GLU A 16 12.54 -3.33 -8.22
C GLU A 16 13.53 -3.39 -7.07
N ASP A 17 13.75 -2.26 -6.39
CA ASP A 17 14.70 -2.17 -5.28
C ASP A 17 14.25 -3.04 -4.08
N ALA A 18 12.93 -3.10 -3.79
CA ALA A 18 12.38 -3.96 -2.73
C ALA A 18 12.57 -5.46 -3.02
N PHE A 19 12.35 -5.90 -4.26
CA PHE A 19 12.62 -7.29 -4.65
C PHE A 19 14.12 -7.62 -4.68
N ALA A 20 14.96 -6.68 -5.13
CA ALA A 20 16.40 -6.83 -5.09
C ALA A 20 16.91 -7.00 -3.64
N GLN A 21 16.35 -6.23 -2.70
CA GLN A 21 16.63 -6.38 -1.27
C GLN A 21 16.25 -7.77 -0.76
N CYS A 22 15.03 -8.26 -1.09
CA CYS A 22 14.62 -9.62 -0.70
C CYS A 22 15.59 -10.69 -1.18
N LYS A 23 16.09 -10.55 -2.42
CA LYS A 23 17.07 -11.46 -3.03
C LYS A 23 18.41 -11.43 -2.28
N THR A 24 18.93 -10.23 -1.97
CA THR A 24 20.17 -10.07 -1.21
C THR A 24 20.06 -10.66 0.19
N GLU A 25 18.90 -10.49 0.85
CA GLU A 25 18.62 -11.02 2.19
C GLU A 25 18.25 -12.51 2.19
N SER A 26 18.17 -13.16 1.01
CA SER A 26 17.71 -14.54 0.85
C SER A 26 16.34 -14.81 1.50
N ARG A 27 15.45 -13.81 1.51
CA ARG A 27 14.09 -13.93 2.05
C ARG A 27 13.04 -13.94 0.94
N ARG A 28 11.88 -14.52 1.24
CA ARG A 28 10.70 -14.42 0.36
C ARG A 28 10.09 -13.03 0.48
N ALA A 29 9.49 -12.57 -0.62
CA ALA A 29 8.71 -11.35 -0.63
C ALA A 29 7.34 -11.59 0.03
N VAL A 30 6.87 -10.61 0.79
CA VAL A 30 5.55 -10.62 1.42
C VAL A 30 4.84 -9.32 1.07
N ALA A 31 3.62 -9.43 0.54
CA ALA A 31 2.77 -8.33 0.12
C ALA A 31 1.39 -8.47 0.80
N PRO A 32 1.16 -7.83 1.97
CA PRO A 32 -0.15 -7.86 2.59
C PRO A 32 -1.15 -7.02 1.79
N PHE A 33 -2.39 -7.50 1.69
CA PHE A 33 -3.51 -6.76 1.15
C PHE A 33 -4.31 -6.09 2.27
N VAL A 34 -4.68 -4.82 2.06
CA VAL A 34 -5.51 -4.04 2.97
C VAL A 34 -6.52 -3.24 2.17
N THR A 35 -7.80 -3.26 2.57
CA THR A 35 -8.80 -2.36 2.02
C THR A 35 -8.61 -0.94 2.58
N ALA A 36 -8.44 0.04 1.69
CA ALA A 36 -8.39 1.44 2.10
C ALA A 36 -9.74 1.86 2.69
N GLY A 37 -9.71 2.49 3.86
CA GLY A 37 -10.89 2.98 4.57
C GLY A 37 -11.66 1.92 5.36
N ASP A 38 -11.17 0.69 5.52
CA ASP A 38 -11.79 -0.30 6.40
C ASP A 38 -11.12 -0.35 7.78
N PRO A 39 -11.81 -0.01 8.88
CA PRO A 39 -13.13 0.61 8.95
C PRO A 39 -13.11 2.15 8.74
N ASN A 40 -11.93 2.78 8.68
CA ASN A 40 -11.75 4.21 8.33
C ASN A 40 -10.31 4.50 7.88
N SER A 41 -10.05 5.74 7.43
CA SER A 41 -8.75 6.20 6.92
C SER A 41 -7.64 6.20 7.98
N GLU A 42 -7.98 6.48 9.24
CA GLU A 42 -7.03 6.55 10.35
C GLU A 42 -6.48 5.14 10.64
N VAL A 43 -7.36 4.13 10.62
CA VAL A 43 -6.96 2.73 10.76
C VAL A 43 -6.15 2.25 9.57
N THR A 44 -6.50 2.64 8.34
CA THR A 44 -5.65 2.34 7.17
C THR A 44 -4.24 2.88 7.35
N SER A 45 -4.09 4.11 7.82
CA SER A 45 -2.78 4.73 8.08
C SER A 45 -1.99 3.95 9.13
N ALA A 46 -2.62 3.57 10.23
CA ALA A 46 -2.00 2.77 11.29
C ALA A 46 -1.58 1.37 10.81
N ILE A 47 -2.40 0.74 9.96
CA ILE A 47 -2.08 -0.55 9.35
C ILE A 47 -0.86 -0.43 8.42
N LEU A 48 -0.79 0.59 7.57
CA LEU A 48 0.35 0.81 6.68
C LEU A 48 1.67 0.99 7.46
N GLU A 49 1.63 1.76 8.55
CA GLU A 49 2.80 1.89 9.45
C GLU A 49 3.18 0.56 10.09
N SER A 50 2.20 -0.25 10.49
CA SER A 50 2.44 -1.58 11.08
C SER A 50 3.05 -2.55 10.07
N ILE A 51 2.54 -2.57 8.84
CA ILE A 51 3.05 -3.38 7.72
C ILE A 51 4.50 -2.97 7.39
N TYR A 52 4.76 -1.66 7.34
CA TYR A 52 6.10 -1.13 7.14
C TYR A 52 7.06 -1.58 8.24
N ALA A 53 6.68 -1.39 9.51
CA ALA A 53 7.50 -1.76 10.66
C ALA A 53 7.77 -3.27 10.74
N ALA A 54 6.85 -4.10 10.24
CA ALA A 54 7.01 -5.54 10.15
C ALA A 54 7.98 -5.99 9.03
N GLY A 55 8.43 -5.09 8.15
CA GLY A 55 9.38 -5.41 7.09
C GLY A 55 8.76 -6.05 5.85
N ALA A 56 7.48 -5.79 5.58
CA ALA A 56 6.85 -6.23 4.34
C ALA A 56 7.59 -5.69 3.11
N THR A 57 7.56 -6.44 2.01
CA THR A 57 8.23 -6.05 0.77
C THR A 57 7.48 -4.91 0.07
N CYS A 58 6.15 -5.01 0.05
CA CYS A 58 5.23 -3.99 -0.44
C CYS A 58 3.88 -4.16 0.27
N CYS A 59 2.93 -3.27 0.00
CA CYS A 59 1.54 -3.43 0.41
C CYS A 59 0.63 -3.29 -0.80
N GLU A 60 -0.35 -4.18 -0.91
CA GLU A 60 -1.49 -4.02 -1.80
C GLU A 60 -2.56 -3.22 -1.04
N LEU A 61 -2.94 -2.08 -1.60
CA LEU A 61 -3.93 -1.18 -1.01
C LEU A 61 -5.15 -1.15 -1.92
N GLY A 62 -6.19 -1.88 -1.51
CA GLY A 62 -7.43 -2.04 -2.25
C GLY A 62 -8.27 -0.75 -2.25
N VAL A 63 -8.62 -0.28 -3.44
CA VAL A 63 -9.57 0.82 -3.67
C VAL A 63 -10.98 0.24 -3.54
N PRO A 64 -11.76 0.59 -2.51
CA PRO A 64 -13.10 0.03 -2.38
C PRO A 64 -14.01 0.49 -3.52
N TYR A 65 -14.73 -0.44 -4.13
CA TYR A 65 -15.66 -0.21 -5.25
C TYR A 65 -16.97 -0.99 -5.07
N SER A 66 -18.03 -0.58 -5.75
CA SER A 66 -19.40 -1.01 -5.46
C SER A 66 -19.78 -2.39 -6.00
N ASP A 67 -19.00 -2.96 -6.92
CA ASP A 67 -19.32 -4.23 -7.58
C ASP A 67 -18.15 -5.25 -7.58
N PRO A 68 -17.68 -5.71 -6.40
CA PRO A 68 -16.49 -6.53 -6.27
C PRO A 68 -16.69 -8.03 -6.55
N ILE A 69 -17.16 -8.35 -7.76
CA ILE A 69 -17.54 -9.71 -8.16
C ILE A 69 -16.37 -10.71 -8.20
N ALA A 70 -15.13 -10.21 -8.31
CA ALA A 70 -13.93 -11.04 -8.35
C ALA A 70 -13.40 -11.37 -6.94
N ASP A 71 -13.88 -10.67 -5.91
CA ASP A 71 -13.36 -10.77 -4.55
C ASP A 71 -14.15 -11.77 -3.71
N GLY A 72 -13.47 -12.39 -2.73
CA GLY A 72 -14.11 -13.26 -1.76
C GLY A 72 -14.97 -12.51 -0.73
N PRO A 73 -15.85 -13.20 0.03
CA PRO A 73 -16.84 -12.58 0.91
C PRO A 73 -16.23 -11.67 1.99
N VAL A 74 -15.01 -11.96 2.45
CA VAL A 74 -14.29 -11.12 3.43
C VAL A 74 -13.92 -9.76 2.85
N ILE A 75 -13.40 -9.73 1.61
CA ILE A 75 -12.97 -8.51 0.93
C ILE A 75 -14.20 -7.72 0.42
N GLN A 76 -15.22 -8.40 -0.09
CA GLN A 76 -16.49 -7.73 -0.41
C GLN A 76 -17.09 -7.01 0.81
N ALA A 77 -17.03 -7.64 1.98
CA ALA A 77 -17.50 -7.04 3.23
C ALA A 77 -16.63 -5.86 3.69
N SER A 78 -15.30 -5.91 3.51
CA SER A 78 -14.43 -4.76 3.83
C SER A 78 -14.69 -3.57 2.90
N TYR A 79 -14.90 -3.80 1.59
CA TYR A 79 -15.30 -2.73 0.67
C TYR A 79 -16.64 -2.11 1.06
N THR A 80 -17.62 -2.92 1.45
CA THR A 80 -18.91 -2.41 1.93
C THR A 80 -18.74 -1.51 3.15
N ARG A 81 -17.93 -1.92 4.13
CA ARG A 81 -17.64 -1.08 5.32
C ARG A 81 -16.90 0.20 4.95
N ALA A 82 -15.90 0.13 4.09
CA ALA A 82 -15.12 1.29 3.67
C ALA A 82 -15.97 2.32 2.90
N LEU A 83 -16.81 1.87 1.97
CA LEU A 83 -17.74 2.74 1.25
C LEU A 83 -18.78 3.36 2.21
N SER A 84 -19.29 2.57 3.16
CA SER A 84 -20.23 3.06 4.19
C SER A 84 -19.59 4.10 5.11
N ALA A 85 -18.28 4.01 5.36
CA ALA A 85 -17.49 5.02 6.08
C ALA A 85 -17.14 6.25 5.22
N GLY A 86 -17.62 6.29 3.97
CA GLY A 86 -17.41 7.40 3.04
C GLY A 86 -16.00 7.46 2.47
N MET A 87 -15.32 6.33 2.33
CA MET A 87 -14.02 6.27 1.67
C MET A 87 -14.14 6.63 0.19
N THR A 88 -13.16 7.37 -0.33
CA THR A 88 -13.08 7.76 -1.74
C THR A 88 -11.64 7.60 -2.24
N LEU A 89 -11.47 7.60 -3.56
CA LEU A 89 -10.14 7.57 -4.18
C LEU A 89 -9.29 8.79 -3.74
N ALA A 90 -9.89 9.97 -3.60
CA ALA A 90 -9.19 11.16 -3.10
C ALA A 90 -8.66 10.95 -1.67
N LYS A 91 -9.50 10.44 -0.75
CA LYS A 91 -9.09 10.13 0.62
C LYS A 91 -7.99 9.05 0.66
N MET A 92 -8.04 8.07 -0.25
CA MET A 92 -6.96 7.09 -0.38
C MET A 92 -5.64 7.74 -0.76
N PHE A 93 -5.65 8.67 -1.74
CA PHE A 93 -4.44 9.41 -2.11
C PHE A 93 -3.93 10.30 -0.98
N ASP A 94 -4.79 10.87 -0.14
CA ASP A 94 -4.36 11.62 1.05
C ASP A 94 -3.59 10.72 2.05
N VAL A 95 -4.09 9.51 2.30
CA VAL A 95 -3.42 8.49 3.13
C VAL A 95 -2.06 8.10 2.53
N VAL A 96 -2.04 7.79 1.22
CA VAL A 96 -0.81 7.41 0.49
C VAL A 96 0.22 8.54 0.52
N ALA A 97 -0.21 9.78 0.28
CA ALA A 97 0.66 10.95 0.33
C ALA A 97 1.22 11.14 1.73
N ALA A 98 0.41 10.95 2.78
CA ALA A 98 0.85 11.05 4.16
C ALA A 98 1.91 10.03 4.52
N PHE A 99 1.68 8.77 4.17
CA PHE A 99 2.64 7.68 4.38
C PHE A 99 3.95 7.94 3.61
N SER A 100 3.85 8.32 2.33
CA SER A 100 5.00 8.50 1.43
C SER A 100 5.89 9.70 1.78
N ARG A 101 5.43 10.62 2.63
CA ARG A 101 6.28 11.72 3.15
C ARG A 101 7.45 11.23 3.99
N SER A 102 7.29 10.10 4.68
CA SER A 102 8.27 9.64 5.68
C SER A 102 8.66 8.17 5.55
N ARG A 103 8.03 7.44 4.63
CA ARG A 103 8.25 6.01 4.40
C ARG A 103 8.61 5.76 2.94
N SER A 104 9.35 4.69 2.72
CA SER A 104 9.75 4.22 1.39
C SER A 104 9.45 2.74 1.30
N MET A 105 8.19 2.41 1.03
CA MET A 105 7.70 1.06 0.75
C MET A 105 6.78 1.14 -0.48
N PRO A 106 6.89 0.23 -1.45
CA PRO A 106 6.00 0.21 -2.60
C PRO A 106 4.55 -0.02 -2.15
N LEU A 107 3.63 0.82 -2.64
CA LEU A 107 2.19 0.65 -2.49
C LEU A 107 1.61 0.33 -3.86
N LEU A 108 0.93 -0.80 -3.97
CA LEU A 108 0.27 -1.26 -5.18
C LEU A 108 -1.21 -0.92 -5.05
N ALA A 109 -1.73 -0.06 -5.93
CA ALA A 109 -3.16 0.19 -5.99
C ALA A 109 -3.83 -1.04 -6.61
N MET A 110 -4.74 -1.65 -5.85
CA MET A 110 -5.53 -2.83 -6.24
C MET A 110 -7.01 -2.48 -6.29
#